data_AF-A0A2E9VRF7-F1
#
_entry.id   AF-A0A2E9VRF7-F1
#
_cell.length_a   1.000
_cell.length_b   1.000
_cell.length_c   1.000
_cell.angle_alpha   90.00
_cell.angle_beta   90.00
_cell.angle_gamma   90.00
#
_symmetry.space_group_name_H-M   'P 1'
#
loop_
_entity.id
_entity.type
_entity.pdbx_description
1 polymer ?
#
loop_
_entity_poly.entity_id
_entity_poly.type
_entity_poly.pdbx_seq_one_letter_code
_entity_poly.pdbx_strand_id
1 'polypeptide(L)'
;MYVPSKGRRGFTLIELLVVIAIIAILVALLLPAVQQAREAARRSSCKNNLKQLGLAIHNYHDTFNTFPPGYVRQFSTGTTEAQSFWGWQTYLFPQMEESALFDAMNVGNIQLPVALANATTRGQMAQPIGPLKCPSDSGPDINNRSQLNDTVPTARDVATTNYVGNNSSFGLDTITAPDTQQPVFFETGANANGCFWQNSKIQFRDITDGTSNTIIVGERSWELNNSGGAKRQCDAGVVFGSNSGQTRNLRALFANGRVGINDSGSGITGGGLTSPQSDNCKYGFSSLHKGGAQFMLADGSIRF
;
A
#
# COMPACT_ATOMS: atom_id res chain seq x y z
N MET A 1 -66.72 32.38 -33.69
CA MET A 1 -65.86 31.18 -33.89
C MET A 1 -65.36 30.76 -32.51
N TYR A 2 -65.96 29.75 -31.91
CA TYR A 2 -65.67 29.31 -30.53
C TYR A 2 -64.67 28.15 -30.58
N VAL A 3 -63.46 28.36 -30.06
CA VAL A 3 -62.43 27.31 -29.97
C VAL A 3 -62.68 26.54 -28.66
N PRO A 4 -63.06 25.25 -28.69
CA PRO A 4 -63.29 24.50 -27.46
C PRO A 4 -61.97 24.36 -26.69
N SER A 5 -61.98 24.77 -25.42
CA SER A 5 -60.83 24.58 -24.54
C SER A 5 -60.63 23.09 -24.29
N LYS A 6 -59.45 22.59 -24.66
CA LYS A 6 -59.06 21.20 -24.41
C LYS A 6 -58.94 21.02 -22.90
N GLY A 7 -59.94 20.39 -22.27
CA GLY A 7 -59.97 20.15 -20.83
C GLY A 7 -58.67 19.49 -20.37
N ARG A 8 -57.92 20.15 -19.49
CA ARG A 8 -56.73 19.57 -18.86
C ARG A 8 -57.21 18.43 -17.97
N ARG A 9 -56.84 17.19 -18.30
CA ARG A 9 -57.06 16.04 -17.43
C ARG A 9 -56.29 16.28 -16.13
N GLY A 10 -57.02 16.37 -15.02
CA GLY A 10 -56.43 16.46 -13.68
C GLY A 10 -55.82 15.12 -13.29
N PHE A 11 -54.63 15.15 -12.72
CA PHE A 11 -53.94 13.97 -12.21
C PHE A 11 -54.58 13.57 -10.87
N THR A 12 -54.99 12.32 -10.72
CA THR A 12 -55.56 11.84 -9.45
C THR A 12 -54.46 11.56 -8.43
N LEU A 13 -54.77 11.75 -7.14
CA LEU A 13 -53.83 11.45 -6.06
C LEU A 13 -53.36 9.99 -6.09
N ILE A 14 -54.24 9.07 -6.51
CA ILE A 14 -53.94 7.64 -6.66
C ILE A 14 -52.92 7.40 -7.78
N GLU A 15 -53.07 8.01 -8.95
CA GLU A 15 -52.10 7.87 -10.05
C GLU A 15 -50.70 8.35 -9.63
N LEU A 16 -50.61 9.45 -8.87
CA LEU A 16 -49.34 9.91 -8.30
C LEU A 16 -48.76 8.90 -7.33
N LEU A 17 -49.59 8.37 -6.42
CA LEU A 17 -49.16 7.44 -5.39
C LEU A 17 -48.64 6.12 -5.99
N VAL A 18 -49.29 5.61 -7.03
CA VAL A 18 -48.85 4.39 -7.72
C VAL A 18 -47.50 4.61 -8.42
N VAL A 19 -47.32 5.75 -9.10
CA VAL A 19 -46.06 6.05 -9.80
C VAL A 19 -44.90 6.17 -8.82
N ILE A 20 -45.08 6.89 -7.71
CA ILE A 20 -44.01 6.99 -6.69
C ILE A 20 -43.74 5.63 -6.04
N ALA A 21 -44.75 4.79 -5.83
CA ALA A 21 -44.57 3.44 -5.28
C ALA A 21 -43.74 2.55 -6.22
N ILE A 22 -44.02 2.59 -7.52
CA ILE A 22 -43.24 1.86 -8.53
C ILE A 22 -41.80 2.37 -8.56
N ILE A 23 -41.57 3.69 -8.61
CA ILE A 23 -40.22 4.27 -8.61
C ILE A 23 -39.47 3.87 -7.32
N ALA A 24 -40.12 3.93 -6.16
CA ALA A 24 -39.52 3.53 -4.90
C ALA A 24 -39.08 2.06 -4.90
N ILE A 25 -39.91 1.15 -5.42
CA ILE A 25 -39.58 -0.28 -5.56
C ILE A 25 -38.40 -0.46 -6.52
N LEU A 26 -38.43 0.19 -7.69
CA LEU A 26 -37.33 0.10 -8.67
C LEU A 26 -36.02 0.61 -8.08
N VAL A 27 -36.02 1.76 -7.41
CA VAL A 27 -34.83 2.31 -6.76
C VAL A 27 -34.33 1.40 -5.64
N ALA A 28 -35.25 0.84 -4.82
CA ALA A 28 -34.89 -0.09 -3.75
C ALA A 28 -34.22 -1.37 -4.27
N LEU A 29 -34.62 -1.85 -5.45
CA LEU A 29 -34.01 -3.02 -6.09
C LEU A 29 -32.70 -2.68 -6.83
N LEU A 30 -32.61 -1.49 -7.42
CA LEU A 30 -31.45 -1.05 -8.20
C LEU A 30 -30.28 -0.57 -7.34
N LEU A 31 -30.54 0.10 -6.20
CA LEU A 31 -29.47 0.67 -5.38
C LEU A 31 -28.47 -0.39 -4.87
N PRO A 32 -28.90 -1.53 -4.29
CA PRO A 32 -27.97 -2.59 -3.88
C PRO A 32 -27.17 -3.16 -5.07
N ALA A 33 -27.82 -3.34 -6.22
CA ALA A 33 -27.18 -3.88 -7.42
C ALA A 33 -26.11 -2.92 -7.98
N VAL A 34 -26.40 -1.61 -8.04
CA VAL A 34 -25.45 -0.59 -8.50
C VAL A 34 -24.23 -0.51 -7.58
N GLN A 35 -24.42 -0.63 -6.26
CA GLN A 35 -23.28 -0.62 -5.33
C GLN A 35 -22.40 -1.87 -5.47
N GLN A 36 -23.01 -3.04 -5.64
CA GLN A 36 -22.26 -4.28 -5.90
C GLN A 36 -21.47 -4.19 -7.21
N ALA A 37 -22.08 -3.66 -8.27
CA ALA A 37 -21.41 -3.46 -9.55
C ALA A 37 -20.24 -2.48 -9.44
N ARG A 38 -20.40 -1.36 -8.71
CA ARG A 38 -19.32 -0.40 -8.45
C ARG A 38 -18.16 -1.04 -7.70
N GLU A 39 -18.45 -1.84 -6.68
CA GLU A 39 -17.38 -2.50 -5.92
C GLU A 39 -16.65 -3.57 -6.74
N ALA A 40 -17.37 -4.33 -7.55
CA ALA A 40 -16.75 -5.27 -8.48
C ALA A 40 -15.83 -4.57 -9.49
N ALA A 41 -16.23 -3.38 -9.98
CA ALA A 41 -15.39 -2.56 -10.84
C ALA A 41 -14.14 -2.07 -10.10
N ARG A 42 -14.26 -1.53 -8.88
CA ARG A 42 -13.11 -1.09 -8.08
C ARG A 42 -12.14 -2.23 -7.76
N ARG A 43 -12.65 -3.42 -7.43
CA ARG A 43 -11.82 -4.62 -7.23
C ARG A 43 -11.10 -5.05 -8.51
N SER A 44 -11.74 -4.89 -9.66
CA SER A 44 -11.10 -5.15 -10.96
C SER A 44 -10.01 -4.12 -11.25
N SER A 45 -10.21 -2.85 -10.88
CA SER A 45 -9.16 -1.82 -10.96
C SER A 45 -7.97 -2.14 -10.05
N CYS A 46 -8.18 -2.53 -8.79
CA CYS A 46 -7.06 -2.86 -7.89
C CYS A 46 -6.30 -4.12 -8.36
N LYS A 47 -7.00 -5.09 -8.98
CA LYS A 47 -6.36 -6.20 -9.71
C LYS A 47 -5.53 -5.72 -10.91
N ASN A 48 -6.01 -4.75 -11.69
CA ASN A 48 -5.27 -4.20 -12.82
C ASN A 48 -4.02 -3.43 -12.37
N ASN A 49 -4.11 -2.66 -11.29
CA ASN A 49 -2.97 -1.98 -10.68
C ASN A 49 -1.86 -2.97 -10.28
N LEU A 50 -2.23 -4.08 -9.62
CA LEU A 50 -1.29 -5.17 -9.32
C LEU A 50 -0.72 -5.83 -10.59
N LYS A 51 -1.47 -5.89 -11.70
CA LYS A 51 -0.93 -6.37 -12.99
C LYS A 51 0.13 -5.43 -13.54
N GLN A 52 -0.11 -4.12 -13.49
CA GLN A 52 0.86 -3.12 -13.91
C GLN A 52 2.13 -3.20 -13.04
N LEU A 53 1.97 -3.35 -11.73
CA LEU A 53 3.10 -3.58 -10.81
C LEU A 53 3.85 -4.87 -11.12
N GLY A 54 3.16 -5.97 -11.42
CA GLY A 54 3.79 -7.23 -11.78
C GLY A 54 4.61 -7.14 -13.06
N LEU A 55 4.05 -6.49 -14.08
CA LEU A 55 4.78 -6.20 -15.32
C LEU A 55 6.02 -5.34 -15.04
N ALA A 56 5.89 -4.29 -14.22
CA ALA A 56 7.03 -3.45 -13.84
C ALA A 56 8.12 -4.23 -13.11
N ILE A 57 7.74 -5.11 -12.18
CA ILE A 57 8.68 -5.97 -11.44
C ILE A 57 9.39 -6.96 -12.37
N HIS A 58 8.68 -7.60 -13.28
CA HIS A 58 9.29 -8.54 -14.23
C HIS A 58 10.21 -7.83 -15.22
N ASN A 59 9.81 -6.66 -15.75
CA ASN A 59 10.68 -5.82 -16.59
C ASN A 59 11.94 -5.35 -15.85
N TYR A 60 11.81 -5.02 -14.56
CA TYR A 60 12.96 -4.73 -13.70
C TYR A 60 13.85 -5.98 -13.58
N HIS A 61 13.27 -7.15 -13.30
CA HIS A 61 14.03 -8.40 -13.23
C HIS A 61 14.74 -8.73 -14.54
N ASP A 62 14.13 -8.52 -15.70
CA ASP A 62 14.76 -8.75 -17.00
C ASP A 62 15.96 -7.82 -17.24
N THR A 63 15.88 -6.59 -16.72
CA THR A 63 16.95 -5.58 -16.86
C THR A 63 18.10 -5.84 -15.88
N PHE A 64 17.79 -6.19 -14.63
CA PHE A 64 18.77 -6.25 -13.53
C PHE A 64 19.10 -7.67 -13.06
N ASN A 65 18.46 -8.69 -13.64
CA ASN A 65 18.56 -10.12 -13.26
C ASN A 65 18.25 -10.39 -11.77
N THR A 66 17.39 -9.56 -11.17
CA THR A 66 16.94 -9.68 -9.78
C THR A 66 15.62 -8.94 -9.60
N PHE A 67 14.78 -9.40 -8.67
CA PHE A 67 13.71 -8.59 -8.12
C PHE A 67 14.28 -7.30 -7.52
N PRO A 68 13.53 -6.17 -7.53
CA PRO A 68 14.00 -4.95 -6.91
C PRO A 68 14.26 -5.18 -5.41
N PRO A 69 15.32 -4.55 -4.86
CA PRO A 69 15.57 -4.63 -3.44
C PRO A 69 14.38 -4.06 -2.68
N GLY A 70 14.03 -4.64 -1.53
CA GLY A 70 13.00 -4.06 -0.66
C GLY A 70 13.29 -2.59 -0.38
N TYR A 71 14.55 -2.30 -0.06
CA TYR A 71 15.11 -0.96 0.02
C TYR A 71 16.62 -1.00 -0.07
N VAL A 72 17.24 0.13 -0.40
CA VAL A 72 18.70 0.26 -0.46
C VAL A 72 19.23 1.05 0.72
N ARG A 73 20.04 0.40 1.56
CA ARG A 73 20.82 1.03 2.63
C ARG A 73 22.20 1.41 2.09
N GLN A 74 22.44 2.71 1.92
CA GLN A 74 23.73 3.25 1.50
C GLN A 74 24.61 3.53 2.72
N PHE A 75 25.66 2.74 2.93
CA PHE A 75 26.62 2.97 4.01
C PHE A 75 27.47 4.20 3.68
N SER A 76 27.36 5.26 4.50
CA SER A 76 28.27 6.40 4.48
C SER A 76 29.22 6.29 5.66
N THR A 77 30.53 6.25 5.39
CA THR A 77 31.56 6.32 6.42
C THR A 77 31.55 7.72 7.05
N GLY A 78 31.19 7.82 8.33
CA GLY A 78 31.45 9.01 9.16
C GLY A 78 30.31 10.01 9.36
N THR A 79 29.10 9.73 8.87
CA THR A 79 27.92 10.57 9.15
C THR A 79 26.90 9.81 9.98
N THR A 80 26.27 10.47 10.96
CA THR A 80 25.08 9.96 11.66
C THR A 80 24.10 9.42 10.64
N GLU A 81 23.83 8.12 10.70
CA GLU A 81 23.19 7.40 9.62
C GLU A 81 21.82 8.00 9.24
N ALA A 82 21.67 8.32 7.96
CA ALA A 82 20.39 8.67 7.35
C ALA A 82 19.40 7.51 7.58
N GLN A 83 18.40 7.70 8.44
CA GLN A 83 17.45 6.64 8.79
C GLN A 83 16.28 6.49 7.81
N SER A 84 16.35 7.11 6.63
CA SER A 84 15.33 7.05 5.58
C SER A 84 15.93 6.49 4.29
N PHE A 85 15.19 5.61 3.60
CA PHE A 85 15.67 4.90 2.41
C PHE A 85 14.62 4.83 1.30
N TRP A 86 15.12 4.76 0.08
CA TRP A 86 14.32 4.50 -1.12
C TRP A 86 13.71 3.10 -1.06
N GLY A 87 12.40 3.02 -1.28
CA GLY A 87 11.64 1.76 -1.26
C GLY A 87 11.58 1.09 -2.63
N TRP A 88 11.26 -0.22 -2.64
CA TRP A 88 11.18 -1.03 -3.86
C TRP A 88 10.30 -0.41 -4.94
N GLN A 89 9.19 0.26 -4.59
CA GLN A 89 8.29 0.91 -5.55
C GLN A 89 9.02 2.01 -6.34
N THR A 90 9.88 2.80 -5.68
CA THR A 90 10.61 3.88 -6.37
C THR A 90 11.57 3.35 -7.45
N TYR A 91 12.09 2.14 -7.28
CA TYR A 91 12.93 1.49 -8.29
C TYR A 91 12.16 0.99 -9.51
N LEU A 92 10.82 0.92 -9.43
CA LEU A 92 9.96 0.50 -10.52
C LEU A 92 9.44 1.66 -11.37
N PHE A 93 9.67 2.92 -10.96
CA PHE A 93 9.13 4.09 -11.65
C PHE A 93 9.50 4.14 -13.13
N PRO A 94 10.75 3.81 -13.57
CA PRO A 94 11.06 3.74 -14.99
C PRO A 94 10.21 2.73 -15.77
N GLN A 95 9.85 1.60 -15.15
CA GLN A 95 9.00 0.57 -15.75
C GLN A 95 7.49 0.88 -15.63
N MET A 96 7.13 1.95 -14.92
CA MET A 96 5.75 2.41 -14.72
C MET A 96 5.44 3.73 -15.47
N GLU A 97 6.25 4.07 -16.47
CA GLU A 97 6.15 5.34 -17.22
C GLU A 97 6.41 6.61 -16.37
N GLU A 98 7.03 6.46 -15.20
CA GLU A 98 7.38 7.54 -14.26
C GLU A 98 8.89 7.85 -14.27
N SER A 99 9.55 7.72 -15.44
CA SER A 99 11.00 7.93 -15.56
C SER A 99 11.44 9.37 -15.23
N ALA A 100 10.65 10.36 -15.63
CA ALA A 100 10.92 11.76 -15.31
C ALA A 100 10.89 12.02 -13.80
N LEU A 101 10.00 11.34 -13.06
CA LEU A 101 9.92 11.42 -11.61
C LEU A 101 11.12 10.72 -10.97
N PHE A 102 11.51 9.54 -11.47
CA PHE A 102 12.69 8.81 -11.02
C PHE A 102 13.98 9.64 -11.13
N ASP A 103 14.20 10.25 -12.30
CA ASP A 103 15.39 11.06 -12.57
C ASP A 103 15.42 12.32 -11.71
N ALA A 104 14.28 12.99 -11.57
CA ALA A 104 14.21 14.22 -10.80
C ALA A 104 14.36 14.02 -9.29
N MET A 105 13.96 12.84 -8.78
CA MET A 105 14.23 12.42 -7.40
C MET A 105 15.65 11.88 -7.20
N ASN A 106 16.37 11.61 -8.28
CA ASN A 106 17.73 11.05 -8.28
C ASN A 106 17.84 9.77 -7.44
N VAL A 107 16.84 8.89 -7.59
CA VAL A 107 16.65 7.67 -6.80
C VAL A 107 17.91 6.79 -6.87
N GLY A 108 18.39 6.35 -5.71
CA GLY A 108 19.55 5.45 -5.62
C GLY A 108 20.92 6.11 -5.85
N ASN A 109 20.99 7.35 -6.34
CA ASN A 109 22.24 8.09 -6.50
C ASN A 109 22.52 9.04 -5.32
N ILE A 110 21.48 9.49 -4.63
CA ILE A 110 21.58 10.30 -3.40
C ILE A 110 20.83 9.63 -2.25
N GLN A 111 21.25 9.92 -1.03
CA GLN A 111 20.54 9.47 0.17
C GLN A 111 19.17 10.15 0.28
N LEU A 112 18.14 9.42 0.71
CA LEU A 112 16.78 9.94 0.79
C LEU A 112 16.66 11.21 1.67
N PRO A 113 17.29 11.32 2.86
CA PRO A 113 17.23 12.56 3.62
C PRO A 113 17.83 13.78 2.91
N VAL A 114 18.85 13.57 2.08
CA VAL A 114 19.45 14.64 1.25
C VAL A 114 18.46 15.06 0.16
N ALA A 115 17.78 14.11 -0.47
CA ALA A 115 16.72 14.38 -1.43
C ALA A 115 15.56 15.16 -0.78
N LEU A 116 15.14 14.77 0.43
CA LEU A 116 14.06 15.43 1.19
C LEU A 116 14.43 16.84 1.67
N ALA A 117 15.71 17.17 1.79
CA ALA A 117 16.13 18.54 2.12
C ALA A 117 15.80 19.53 0.99
N ASN A 118 15.74 19.06 -0.26
CA ASN A 118 15.43 19.87 -1.43
C ASN A 118 13.89 20.05 -1.61
N ALA A 119 13.42 21.29 -1.64
CA ALA A 119 12.00 21.60 -1.75
C ALA A 119 11.34 21.11 -3.06
N THR A 120 12.07 21.15 -4.18
CA THR A 120 11.59 20.67 -5.48
C THR A 120 11.40 19.15 -5.44
N THR A 121 12.42 18.44 -4.95
CA THR A 121 12.37 16.99 -4.84
C THR A 121 11.30 16.52 -3.86
N ARG A 122 11.05 17.25 -2.77
CA ARG A 122 9.90 16.99 -1.90
C ARG A 122 8.56 17.12 -2.63
N GLY A 123 8.38 18.16 -3.44
CA GLY A 123 7.16 18.36 -4.22
C GLY A 123 6.90 17.21 -5.20
N GLN A 124 7.97 16.59 -5.70
CA GLN A 124 7.94 15.40 -6.56
C GLN A 124 7.56 14.14 -5.77
N MET A 125 8.15 13.91 -4.60
CA MET A 125 7.81 12.75 -3.75
C MET A 125 6.38 12.76 -3.21
N ALA A 126 5.74 13.92 -3.17
CA ALA A 126 4.35 14.08 -2.76
C ALA A 126 3.34 13.88 -3.90
N GLN A 127 3.79 13.59 -5.14
CA GLN A 127 2.89 13.33 -6.26
C GLN A 127 2.21 11.95 -6.12
N PRO A 128 0.88 11.86 -6.19
CA PRO A 128 0.19 10.57 -6.17
C PRO A 128 0.41 9.82 -7.47
N ILE A 129 0.74 8.53 -7.35
CA ILE A 129 0.92 7.63 -8.49
C ILE A 129 -0.32 6.75 -8.60
N GLY A 130 -1.09 6.95 -9.67
CA GLY A 130 -2.40 6.29 -9.87
C GLY A 130 -2.36 4.77 -9.68
N PRO A 131 -1.43 4.03 -10.33
CA PRO A 131 -1.30 2.58 -10.17
C PRO A 131 -0.93 2.11 -8.76
N LEU A 132 -0.46 3.00 -7.87
CA LEU A 132 -0.13 2.65 -6.49
C LEU A 132 -1.31 2.84 -5.52
N LYS A 133 -2.45 3.36 -5.99
CA LYS A 133 -3.63 3.63 -5.14
C LYS A 133 -4.81 2.75 -5.52
N CYS A 134 -5.44 2.13 -4.52
CA CYS A 134 -6.65 1.34 -4.74
C CYS A 134 -7.88 2.26 -4.66
N PRO A 135 -8.75 2.34 -5.70
CA PRO A 135 -9.94 3.19 -5.69
C PRO A 135 -11.01 2.85 -4.63
N SER A 136 -10.92 1.68 -3.99
CA SER A 136 -11.78 1.35 -2.86
C SER A 136 -11.32 2.01 -1.56
N ASP A 137 -10.09 2.49 -1.50
CA ASP A 137 -9.53 3.15 -0.34
C ASP A 137 -9.75 4.67 -0.37
N SER A 138 -10.31 5.20 0.71
CA SER A 138 -10.54 6.63 0.91
C SER A 138 -9.37 7.33 1.62
N GLY A 139 -8.21 6.68 1.72
CA GLY A 139 -6.99 7.27 2.27
C GLY A 139 -6.53 8.52 1.50
N PRO A 140 -5.80 9.43 2.16
CA PRO A 140 -5.25 10.61 1.51
C PRO A 140 -4.22 10.22 0.45
N ASP A 141 -4.08 11.06 -0.59
CA ASP A 141 -3.03 10.91 -1.61
C ASP A 141 -1.62 11.06 -1.03
N ILE A 142 -1.52 11.88 0.01
CA ILE A 142 -0.28 12.18 0.73
C ILE A 142 -0.35 11.55 2.12
N ASN A 143 0.66 10.76 2.46
CA ASN A 143 0.84 10.14 3.76
C ASN A 143 1.49 11.14 4.73
N ASN A 144 0.65 11.71 5.60
CA ASN A 144 1.06 12.61 6.68
C ASN A 144 1.32 11.91 8.03
N ARG A 145 1.38 10.57 8.05
CA ARG A 145 1.59 9.76 9.26
C ARG A 145 2.92 9.04 9.27
N SER A 146 3.37 8.54 8.13
CA SER A 146 4.71 7.98 7.92
C SER A 146 5.64 9.06 7.37
N GLN A 147 5.62 10.23 8.02
CA GLN A 147 6.47 11.36 7.63
C GLN A 147 7.95 10.99 7.82
N LEU A 148 8.81 11.48 6.92
CA LEU A 148 10.23 11.17 6.93
C LEU A 148 11.06 12.41 7.28
N ASN A 149 12.04 12.24 8.17
CA ASN A 149 12.99 13.31 8.46
C ASN A 149 13.93 13.56 7.26
N ASP A 150 14.12 14.84 6.94
CA ASP A 150 15.21 15.30 6.08
C ASP A 150 16.55 15.41 6.85
N THR A 151 17.60 15.98 6.24
CA THR A 151 18.90 16.17 6.91
C THR A 151 18.83 17.05 8.16
N VAL A 152 17.82 17.91 8.24
CA VAL A 152 17.35 18.55 9.47
C VAL A 152 16.14 17.72 9.93
N PRO A 153 15.99 17.34 11.21
CA PRO A 153 14.91 16.45 11.69
C PRO A 153 13.51 17.10 11.62
N THR A 154 13.08 17.41 10.40
CA THR A 154 11.79 17.95 10.02
C THR A 154 11.08 16.87 9.24
N ALA A 155 9.94 16.44 9.76
CA ALA A 155 9.14 15.38 9.15
C ALA A 155 8.47 15.88 7.85
N ARG A 156 8.58 15.09 6.77
CA ARG A 156 8.07 15.41 5.43
C ARG A 156 7.08 14.35 4.96
N ASP A 157 6.01 14.80 4.32
CA ASP A 157 4.99 13.91 3.77
C ASP A 157 5.45 13.24 2.46
N VAL A 158 4.93 12.05 2.20
CA VAL A 158 5.28 11.22 1.03
C VAL A 158 4.03 10.66 0.37
N ALA A 159 4.09 10.24 -0.88
CA ALA A 159 2.94 9.62 -1.55
C ALA A 159 2.46 8.34 -0.83
N THR A 160 1.15 8.18 -0.70
CA THR A 160 0.51 6.98 -0.18
C THR A 160 0.51 5.85 -1.22
N THR A 161 0.69 4.60 -0.78
CA THR A 161 0.47 3.40 -1.60
C THR A 161 -0.54 2.48 -0.92
N ASN A 162 -1.25 1.68 -1.68
CA ASN A 162 -2.08 0.58 -1.18
C ASN A 162 -1.46 -0.79 -1.45
N TYR A 163 -0.23 -0.84 -1.93
CA TYR A 163 0.46 -2.09 -2.29
C TYR A 163 1.79 -2.18 -1.57
N VAL A 164 1.92 -3.23 -0.76
CA VAL A 164 3.07 -3.50 0.11
C VAL A 164 3.73 -4.82 -0.28
N GLY A 165 5.05 -4.87 -0.20
CA GLY A 165 5.85 -6.06 -0.50
C GLY A 165 5.84 -7.06 0.65
N ASN A 166 5.98 -8.34 0.32
CA ASN A 166 6.18 -9.40 1.30
C ASN A 166 7.66 -9.49 1.68
N ASN A 167 7.99 -9.15 2.93
CA ASN A 167 9.37 -9.20 3.43
C ASN A 167 9.70 -10.51 4.13
N SER A 168 8.79 -11.04 4.94
CA SER A 168 9.06 -12.26 5.71
C SER A 168 7.80 -12.91 6.29
N SER A 169 7.94 -14.11 6.84
CA SER A 169 6.95 -14.76 7.71
C SER A 169 7.08 -14.35 9.18
N PHE A 170 8.06 -13.52 9.52
CA PHE A 170 8.40 -13.13 10.90
C PHE A 170 7.99 -11.67 11.17
N GLY A 171 8.03 -11.28 12.44
CA GLY A 171 7.75 -9.89 12.80
C GLY A 171 8.86 -8.95 12.33
N LEU A 172 8.48 -7.85 11.69
CA LEU A 172 9.40 -6.79 11.23
C LEU A 172 9.69 -5.80 12.36
N ASP A 173 10.88 -5.85 12.94
CA ASP A 173 11.33 -4.80 13.85
C ASP A 173 12.38 -3.88 13.19
N THR A 174 12.87 -2.97 14.02
CA THR A 174 13.49 -1.72 13.68
C THR A 174 14.88 -1.93 13.09
N ILE A 175 15.38 -0.91 12.39
CA ILE A 175 16.81 -0.83 12.07
C ILE A 175 17.51 -0.47 13.38
N THR A 176 17.73 -1.45 14.26
CA THR A 176 18.55 -1.29 15.46
C THR A 176 20.00 -1.57 15.08
N ALA A 177 20.77 -0.49 14.86
CA ALA A 177 22.24 -0.46 14.81
C ALA A 177 22.95 -0.99 13.52
N PRO A 178 24.23 -0.62 13.30
CA PRO A 178 24.78 -0.38 11.96
C PRO A 178 25.37 -1.57 11.19
N ASP A 179 25.36 -2.80 11.71
CA ASP A 179 26.18 -3.89 11.13
C ASP A 179 25.43 -5.20 10.83
N THR A 180 24.17 -5.35 11.21
CA THR A 180 23.40 -6.51 10.75
C THR A 180 22.82 -6.19 9.38
N GLN A 181 23.28 -6.90 8.34
CA GLN A 181 22.72 -6.86 6.96
C GLN A 181 21.24 -7.30 6.88
N GLN A 182 20.56 -7.41 8.03
CA GLN A 182 19.20 -7.87 8.21
C GLN A 182 18.48 -6.87 9.12
N PRO A 183 17.19 -6.56 8.85
CA PRO A 183 16.36 -5.92 9.84
C PRO A 183 16.33 -6.76 11.11
N VAL A 184 16.36 -6.12 12.28
CA VAL A 184 16.26 -6.85 13.54
C VAL A 184 14.85 -7.43 13.60
N PHE A 185 14.72 -8.75 13.67
CA PHE A 185 13.42 -9.41 13.83
C PHE A 185 13.05 -9.44 15.31
N PHE A 186 11.76 -9.54 15.61
CA PHE A 186 11.30 -9.85 16.98
C PHE A 186 11.81 -11.22 17.46
N GLU A 187 12.25 -12.08 16.54
CA GLU A 187 12.77 -13.41 16.82
C GLU A 187 14.28 -13.44 16.56
N THR A 188 15.06 -13.59 17.62
CA THR A 188 16.53 -13.67 17.56
C THR A 188 16.95 -14.81 16.64
N GLY A 189 17.71 -14.51 15.58
CA GLY A 189 18.24 -15.49 14.63
C GLY A 189 17.33 -15.80 13.43
N ALA A 190 16.17 -15.16 13.30
CA ALA A 190 15.39 -15.22 12.06
C ALA A 190 16.05 -14.38 10.96
N ASN A 191 15.93 -14.81 9.70
CA ASN A 191 16.36 -14.05 8.52
C ASN A 191 15.12 -13.71 7.67
N ALA A 192 15.22 -12.65 6.85
CA ALA A 192 14.16 -12.36 5.89
C ALA A 192 14.04 -13.51 4.89
N ASN A 193 12.82 -14.02 4.71
CA ASN A 193 12.51 -15.14 3.82
C ASN A 193 11.46 -14.79 2.76
N GLY A 194 11.06 -13.52 2.66
CA GLY A 194 10.28 -12.99 1.54
C GLY A 194 11.17 -12.44 0.43
N CYS A 195 10.54 -11.96 -0.65
CA CYS A 195 11.25 -11.47 -1.83
C CYS A 195 11.82 -10.05 -1.66
N PHE A 196 11.28 -9.27 -0.71
CA PHE A 196 11.65 -7.88 -0.52
C PHE A 196 12.32 -7.65 0.84
N TRP A 197 13.64 -7.50 0.88
CA TRP A 197 14.37 -7.14 2.10
C TRP A 197 15.54 -6.20 1.82
N GLN A 198 16.28 -5.83 2.86
CA GLN A 198 17.38 -4.86 2.76
C GLN A 198 18.41 -5.27 1.71
N ASN A 199 18.65 -4.43 0.70
CA ASN A 199 19.65 -4.69 -0.35
C ASN A 199 19.45 -6.08 -1.02
N SER A 200 18.22 -6.61 -1.02
CA SER A 200 17.93 -7.95 -1.52
C SER A 200 18.24 -8.08 -3.01
N LYS A 201 18.74 -9.25 -3.41
CA LYS A 201 19.05 -9.61 -4.81
C LYS A 201 18.42 -10.95 -5.20
N ILE A 202 17.14 -11.10 -4.89
CA ILE A 202 16.40 -12.34 -5.10
C ILE A 202 16.15 -12.55 -6.60
N GLN A 203 16.42 -13.75 -7.09
CA GLN A 203 16.14 -14.17 -8.46
C GLN A 203 15.01 -15.19 -8.47
N PHE A 204 14.39 -15.44 -9.63
CA PHE A 204 13.37 -16.49 -9.74
C PHE A 204 13.81 -17.87 -9.21
N ARG A 205 15.10 -18.22 -9.40
CA ARG A 205 15.65 -19.50 -8.90
C ARG A 205 15.70 -19.61 -7.38
N ASP A 206 15.70 -18.48 -6.68
CA ASP A 206 15.77 -18.44 -5.22
C ASP A 206 14.39 -18.69 -4.59
N ILE A 207 13.32 -18.69 -5.40
CA ILE A 207 11.94 -18.96 -4.99
C ILE A 207 11.66 -20.46 -5.07
N THR A 208 12.16 -21.21 -4.08
CA THR A 208 12.10 -22.68 -4.06
C THR A 208 10.69 -23.25 -3.85
N ASP A 209 9.78 -22.48 -3.26
CA ASP A 209 8.38 -22.89 -3.03
C ASP A 209 7.51 -22.82 -4.30
N GLY A 210 8.09 -22.33 -5.40
CA GLY A 210 7.44 -22.15 -6.69
C GLY A 210 6.87 -20.74 -6.87
N THR A 211 7.14 -20.14 -8.02
CA THR A 211 6.74 -18.75 -8.32
C THR A 211 5.23 -18.54 -8.31
N SER A 212 4.45 -19.58 -8.59
CA SER A 212 2.98 -19.59 -8.55
C SER A 212 2.38 -19.86 -7.17
N ASN A 213 3.21 -19.99 -6.12
CA ASN A 213 2.79 -20.21 -4.74
C ASN A 213 3.33 -19.14 -3.78
N THR A 214 4.30 -18.34 -4.20
CA THR A 214 4.92 -17.30 -3.36
C THR A 214 4.25 -15.95 -3.59
N ILE A 215 3.64 -15.38 -2.55
CA ILE A 215 3.13 -14.01 -2.54
C ILE A 215 4.29 -13.02 -2.50
N ILE A 216 4.32 -12.08 -3.44
CA ILE A 216 5.34 -11.02 -3.50
C ILE A 216 4.77 -9.67 -3.08
N VAL A 217 3.55 -9.32 -3.50
CA VAL A 217 2.93 -8.02 -3.19
C VAL A 217 1.46 -8.27 -2.84
N GLY A 218 0.93 -7.51 -1.88
CA GLY A 218 -0.47 -7.57 -1.53
C GLY A 218 -1.03 -6.20 -1.21
N GLU A 219 -2.35 -6.13 -1.14
CA GLU A 219 -3.07 -4.91 -0.76
C GLU A 219 -2.85 -4.57 0.71
N ARG A 220 -2.89 -3.27 1.00
CA ARG A 220 -3.04 -2.69 2.34
C ARG A 220 -3.98 -1.49 2.28
N SER A 221 -4.98 -1.51 3.16
CA SER A 221 -5.84 -0.37 3.43
C SER A 221 -5.12 0.69 4.24
N TRP A 222 -5.37 1.97 3.95
CA TRP A 222 -4.91 3.12 4.72
C TRP A 222 -5.39 3.07 6.17
N GLU A 223 -6.65 2.68 6.37
CA GLU A 223 -7.29 2.66 7.69
C GLU A 223 -8.21 1.44 7.84
N LEU A 224 -8.18 0.82 9.02
CA LEU A 224 -9.06 -0.26 9.43
C LEU A 224 -9.76 0.08 10.74
N ASN A 225 -10.94 -0.48 10.98
CA ASN A 225 -11.58 -0.39 12.29
C ASN A 225 -10.97 -1.46 13.22
N ASN A 226 -10.57 -1.08 14.43
CA ASN A 226 -10.19 -2.04 15.46
C ASN A 226 -11.43 -2.74 16.04
N SER A 227 -11.20 -3.75 16.89
CA SER A 227 -12.28 -4.53 17.54
C SER A 227 -13.23 -3.67 18.39
N GLY A 228 -12.80 -2.47 18.81
CA GLY A 228 -13.61 -1.50 19.54
C GLY A 228 -14.28 -0.44 18.65
N GLY A 229 -14.22 -0.58 17.32
CA GLY A 229 -14.80 0.37 16.36
C GLY A 229 -14.00 1.65 16.13
N ALA A 230 -12.87 1.83 16.81
CA ALA A 230 -11.96 2.95 16.58
C ALA A 230 -11.12 2.72 15.33
N LYS A 231 -10.99 3.77 14.52
CA LYS A 231 -10.16 3.77 13.31
C LYS A 231 -8.67 3.67 13.64
N ARG A 232 -7.95 2.84 12.89
CA ARG A 232 -6.51 2.59 13.00
C ARG A 232 -5.86 2.74 11.63
N GLN A 233 -4.89 3.63 11.53
CA GLN A 233 -4.11 3.82 10.31
C GLN A 233 -3.01 2.76 10.18
N CYS A 234 -2.86 2.17 9.00
CA CYS A 234 -2.03 1.00 8.75
C CYS A 234 -0.64 1.33 8.19
N ASP A 235 -0.27 2.61 8.06
CA ASP A 235 0.98 3.10 7.47
C ASP A 235 1.29 2.50 6.08
N ALA A 236 1.20 3.33 5.03
CA ALA A 236 1.56 2.90 3.69
C ALA A 236 2.15 4.05 2.88
N GLY A 237 3.36 3.86 2.36
CA GLY A 237 4.07 4.87 1.58
C GLY A 237 5.02 4.24 0.56
N VAL A 238 5.46 5.02 -0.42
CA VAL A 238 6.40 4.57 -1.47
C VAL A 238 7.87 4.56 -1.02
N VAL A 239 8.15 5.21 0.10
CA VAL A 239 9.45 5.31 0.77
C VAL A 239 9.26 5.09 2.28
N PHE A 240 10.34 4.87 3.02
CA PHE A 240 10.28 4.74 4.48
C PHE A 240 11.48 5.38 5.18
N GLY A 241 11.34 5.57 6.49
CA GLY A 241 12.41 6.07 7.35
C GLY A 241 11.98 6.26 8.79
N SER A 242 12.85 6.84 9.61
CA SER A 242 12.65 7.03 11.05
C SER A 242 12.60 8.52 11.43
N ASN A 243 11.74 8.84 12.39
CA ASN A 243 11.70 10.16 13.03
C ASN A 243 12.45 10.12 14.36
N SER A 244 13.31 11.11 14.60
CA SER A 244 14.24 11.23 15.73
C SER A 244 13.67 10.74 17.07
N GLY A 245 14.09 9.54 17.50
CA GLY A 245 13.77 8.95 18.80
C GLY A 245 12.59 7.98 18.83
N GLN A 246 11.82 7.84 17.75
CA GLN A 246 10.82 6.77 17.61
C GLN A 246 11.20 5.92 16.41
N THR A 247 11.83 4.77 16.70
CA THR A 247 12.09 3.73 15.73
C THR A 247 10.77 3.16 15.20
N ARG A 248 10.16 3.75 14.15
CA ARG A 248 9.19 3.05 13.29
C ARG A 248 9.24 3.50 11.82
N ASN A 249 9.17 2.65 10.79
CA ASN A 249 9.60 1.25 10.60
C ASN A 249 9.30 0.83 9.15
N LEU A 250 10.06 -0.14 8.64
CA LEU A 250 9.88 -0.90 7.37
C LEU A 250 8.42 -1.21 6.96
N ARG A 251 7.51 -1.17 7.93
CA ARG A 251 6.06 -1.29 7.82
C ARG A 251 5.45 -0.46 6.70
N ALA A 252 5.90 0.78 6.43
CA ALA A 252 5.29 1.58 5.35
C ALA A 252 5.38 0.91 3.95
N LEU A 253 6.36 0.03 3.74
CA LEU A 253 6.60 -0.66 2.46
C LEU A 253 6.23 -2.13 2.47
N PHE A 254 6.21 -2.76 3.65
CA PHE A 254 6.16 -4.21 3.75
C PHE A 254 5.07 -4.72 4.69
N ALA A 255 4.59 -5.90 4.34
CA ALA A 255 3.83 -6.78 5.21
C ALA A 255 4.63 -8.07 5.49
N ASN A 256 4.15 -8.83 6.47
CA ASN A 256 4.61 -10.17 6.76
C ASN A 256 3.44 -11.16 6.79
N GLY A 257 3.75 -12.44 6.60
CA GLY A 257 2.78 -13.53 6.58
C GLY A 257 2.22 -13.95 7.94
N ARG A 258 2.65 -13.32 9.04
CA ARG A 258 2.25 -13.71 10.40
C ARG A 258 0.92 -13.11 10.84
N VAL A 259 0.53 -12.01 10.20
CA VAL A 259 -0.66 -11.23 10.54
C VAL A 259 -1.81 -11.61 9.62
N GLY A 260 -2.98 -11.88 10.21
CA GLY A 260 -4.19 -12.15 9.44
C GLY A 260 -4.61 -10.97 8.57
N ILE A 261 -5.27 -11.27 7.45
CA ILE A 261 -5.82 -10.23 6.57
C ILE A 261 -6.82 -9.38 7.37
N ASN A 262 -6.72 -8.06 7.25
CA ASN A 262 -7.57 -7.09 7.96
C ASN A 262 -7.48 -7.15 9.50
N ASP A 263 -6.40 -7.71 10.06
CA ASP A 263 -6.17 -7.69 11.50
C ASP A 263 -5.72 -6.29 11.97
N SER A 264 -6.61 -5.62 12.69
CA SER A 264 -6.42 -4.31 13.30
C SER A 264 -6.30 -4.36 14.83
N GLY A 265 -6.21 -5.57 15.40
CA GLY A 265 -6.12 -5.83 16.84
C GLY A 265 -4.69 -6.01 17.36
N SER A 266 -4.58 -6.40 18.63
CA SER A 266 -3.32 -6.72 19.33
C SER A 266 -3.08 -8.24 19.37
N GLY A 267 -3.22 -8.91 18.24
CA GLY A 267 -3.54 -10.34 18.17
C GLY A 267 -2.38 -11.32 17.94
N ILE A 268 -1.12 -10.87 17.82
CA ILE A 268 0.00 -11.82 17.79
C ILE A 268 0.61 -11.93 19.19
N THR A 269 -0.09 -12.65 20.07
CA THR A 269 0.49 -13.23 21.28
C THR A 269 1.10 -14.59 20.92
N GLY A 270 2.41 -14.64 20.78
CA GLY A 270 3.13 -15.91 20.63
C GLY A 270 4.65 -15.74 20.54
N GLY A 271 5.34 -15.69 21.69
CA GLY A 271 6.79 -15.91 21.76
C GLY A 271 7.69 -14.67 21.67
N GLY A 272 7.42 -13.64 22.49
CA GLY A 272 8.29 -12.47 22.66
C GLY A 272 7.62 -11.32 23.41
N LEU A 273 6.84 -11.64 24.44
CA LEU A 273 5.99 -10.72 25.19
C LEU A 273 6.76 -10.06 26.35
N THR A 274 7.22 -8.83 26.14
CA THR A 274 7.28 -7.82 27.21
C THR A 274 6.77 -6.44 26.79
N SER A 275 6.16 -6.27 25.62
CA SER A 275 5.37 -5.05 25.36
C SER A 275 4.09 -5.30 24.56
N PRO A 276 2.94 -4.75 24.99
CA PRO A 276 1.72 -4.71 24.19
C PRO A 276 1.94 -3.73 23.03
N GLN A 277 2.09 -4.23 21.81
CA GLN A 277 2.15 -3.38 20.62
C GLN A 277 0.88 -3.63 19.79
N SER A 278 0.07 -2.57 19.66
CA SER A 278 -1.34 -2.57 19.26
C SER A 278 -1.56 -2.22 17.77
N ASP A 279 -0.69 -2.72 16.88
CA ASP A 279 -0.50 -2.17 15.52
C ASP A 279 -0.50 -3.22 14.40
N ASN A 280 -1.16 -4.39 14.54
CA ASN A 280 -1.12 -5.48 13.54
C ASN A 280 -1.44 -5.01 12.11
N CYS A 281 -2.31 -4.02 11.96
CA CYS A 281 -2.67 -3.45 10.67
C CYS A 281 -1.46 -2.93 9.87
N LYS A 282 -0.37 -2.51 10.55
CA LYS A 282 0.88 -2.02 9.95
C LYS A 282 1.82 -3.11 9.46
N TYR A 283 1.54 -4.35 9.84
CA TYR A 283 2.38 -5.51 9.57
C TYR A 283 1.69 -6.49 8.63
N GLY A 284 0.36 -6.49 8.59
CA GLY A 284 -0.42 -7.38 7.73
C GLY A 284 -0.75 -6.77 6.38
N PHE A 285 -1.40 -7.62 5.59
CA PHE A 285 -2.13 -7.23 4.39
C PHE A 285 -3.57 -6.88 4.76
N SER A 286 -4.19 -6.00 4.00
CA SER A 286 -5.56 -5.57 4.25
C SER A 286 -6.22 -5.02 3.00
N SER A 287 -7.55 -5.11 2.96
CA SER A 287 -8.35 -4.59 1.85
C SER A 287 -9.75 -4.26 2.34
N LEU A 288 -10.35 -3.22 1.75
CA LEU A 288 -11.74 -2.84 1.97
C LEU A 288 -12.71 -3.65 1.08
N HIS A 289 -12.17 -4.49 0.19
CA HIS A 289 -12.97 -5.40 -0.61
C HIS A 289 -13.64 -6.47 0.27
N LYS A 290 -14.91 -6.77 -0.03
CA LYS A 290 -15.63 -7.83 0.68
C LYS A 290 -15.04 -9.21 0.34
N GLY A 291 -14.62 -9.94 1.37
CA GLY A 291 -14.27 -11.36 1.28
C GLY A 291 -12.77 -11.69 1.15
N GLY A 292 -11.88 -10.70 1.10
CA GLY A 292 -10.44 -10.96 0.94
C GLY A 292 -9.66 -9.72 0.50
N ALA A 293 -8.44 -9.94 0.02
CA ALA A 293 -7.52 -8.92 -0.47
C ALA A 293 -6.82 -9.44 -1.73
N GLN A 294 -6.45 -8.57 -2.66
CA GLN A 294 -5.70 -9.01 -3.83
C GLN A 294 -4.23 -9.25 -3.48
N PHE A 295 -3.68 -10.34 -3.99
CA PHE A 295 -2.29 -10.74 -3.86
C PHE A 295 -1.71 -11.05 -5.22
N MET A 296 -0.52 -10.51 -5.48
CA MET A 296 0.31 -10.87 -6.61
C MET A 296 1.32 -11.93 -6.18
N LEU A 297 1.40 -13.00 -6.98
CA LEU A 297 2.40 -14.05 -6.83
C LEU A 297 3.65 -13.75 -7.65
N ALA A 298 4.75 -14.43 -7.37
CA ALA A 298 6.03 -14.17 -8.03
C ALA A 298 5.99 -14.41 -9.55
N ASP A 299 5.12 -15.30 -10.02
CA ASP A 299 4.84 -15.53 -11.45
C ASP A 299 3.99 -14.42 -12.11
N GLY A 300 3.61 -13.37 -11.37
CA GLY A 300 2.78 -12.27 -11.84
C GLY A 300 1.27 -12.58 -11.89
N SER A 301 0.86 -13.79 -11.50
CA SER A 301 -0.56 -14.12 -11.34
C SER A 301 -1.15 -13.37 -10.14
N ILE A 302 -2.45 -13.04 -10.21
CA ILE A 302 -3.14 -12.31 -9.14
C ILE A 302 -4.31 -13.14 -8.66
N ARG A 303 -4.36 -13.34 -7.34
CA ARG A 303 -5.40 -14.08 -6.62
C ARG A 303 -6.02 -13.18 -5.56
N PHE A 304 -7.26 -13.49 -5.18
CA PHE A 304 -8.00 -12.79 -4.13
C PHE A 304 -8.31 -13.73 -2.99
#